data_AF-W4GFR0-F1
#
_entry.id   AF-W4GFR0-F1
#
_cell.length_a   1.000
_cell.length_b   1.000
_cell.length_c   1.000
_cell.angle_alpha   90.00
_cell.angle_beta   90.00
_cell.angle_gamma   90.00
#
_symmetry.space_group_name_H-M   'P 1'
#
loop_
_entity.id
_entity.type
_entity.pdbx_description
1 polymer ?
#
loop_
_entity_poly.entity_id
_entity_poly.type
_entity_poly.pdbx_seq_one_letter_code
_entity_poly.pdbx_strand_id
1 'polypeptide(L)'
;MGDSVFNLENLQSELNVGPSAYFPPSFTRGSSAKHHTDTAARSFQRRDAITSIAEHEEWNLCADDVQTDLDHTLQTIRSLKATSMGNILQSLQRTQEVHLAFVMDTTGSMDEHLDAVKNQVSVIAASFQSLGLVLHVGFLGYKDHGDDNSIQAFPFTDDVAAFQRFVQSISAGGGDDAPEDVLGGLWAASTQLPWQPDCTNVLFHIGDAPPHGTTYWGGYDLFPYGHPRDQSPATIFGRLEWLNVRYYFGKLTTWTDMMVSKFQTYTDVTVFNVADPINVCSSVVTATQQSVVCNRTRALVRGRATEFAYKFDTRLPQWPTLKTRQVTAARYECDPASLSAEDLSAPMSMFVSQRNIRIAPHPFARGCERAAFYSQALASESLVHTKTGATDPSMWGRMVAKRFLWGVTSPQANEGRYMKAMEVQAMAAALARGFNDLMNKTHSTFISLTFLEASVAKLDDPVEYVAIERFLPNYDRFTNNVTWQSPLVATDPCVQYAVAFSHWTWAATNGYLMVVDLQGQRVDEHTLVLTDPAIHCIDGVRFAGGTNMGQRGMEKFFTTHVCNEYCAKFKLTLEP
;
A
#
# COMPACT_ATOMS: atom_id res chain seq x y z
N MET A 1 -14.95 -22.76 -23.65
CA MET A 1 -13.74 -22.59 -24.50
C MET A 1 -13.25 -21.20 -24.14
N GLY A 2 -12.30 -20.99 -23.23
CA GLY A 2 -11.09 -21.77 -22.96
C GLY A 2 -9.85 -21.10 -23.56
N ASP A 3 -9.88 -19.79 -23.82
CA ASP A 3 -8.73 -19.06 -24.33
C ASP A 3 -7.76 -18.77 -23.17
N SER A 4 -6.59 -19.39 -23.25
CA SER A 4 -5.52 -19.22 -22.26
C SER A 4 -5.09 -17.76 -22.20
N VAL A 5 -4.99 -17.25 -20.97
CA VAL A 5 -4.66 -15.87 -20.54
C VAL A 5 -3.28 -15.35 -21.00
N PHE A 6 -2.55 -16.08 -21.84
CA PHE A 6 -1.20 -15.74 -22.25
C PHE A 6 -1.03 -15.89 -23.75
N ASN A 7 -1.14 -14.77 -24.48
CA ASN A 7 -0.63 -14.72 -25.82
C ASN A 7 0.90 -14.60 -25.74
N LEU A 8 1.62 -15.71 -25.94
CA LEU A 8 3.08 -15.77 -25.98
C LEU A 8 3.70 -14.82 -27.02
N GLU A 9 2.94 -14.39 -28.03
CA GLU A 9 3.41 -13.44 -29.04
C GLU A 9 3.56 -12.01 -28.47
N ASN A 10 2.76 -11.62 -27.48
CA ASN A 10 2.91 -10.32 -26.81
C ASN A 10 4.17 -10.28 -25.93
N LEU A 11 4.60 -11.42 -25.38
CA LEU A 11 5.82 -11.52 -24.55
C LEU A 11 7.11 -11.21 -25.35
N GLN A 12 7.11 -11.47 -26.67
CA GLN A 12 8.23 -11.09 -27.54
C GLN A 12 8.32 -9.58 -27.76
N SER A 13 7.20 -8.85 -27.69
CA SER A 13 7.19 -7.38 -27.72
C SER A 13 7.62 -6.77 -26.38
N GLU A 14 7.29 -7.40 -25.25
CA GLU A 14 7.75 -7.01 -23.90
C GLU A 14 9.26 -7.25 -23.69
N LEU A 15 9.84 -8.21 -24.42
CA LEU A 15 11.30 -8.43 -24.51
C LEU A 15 12.03 -7.41 -25.39
N ASN A 16 11.30 -6.62 -26.18
CA ASN A 16 11.82 -5.57 -27.08
C ASN A 16 11.74 -4.16 -26.49
N VAL A 17 11.07 -3.97 -25.35
CA VAL A 17 11.14 -2.70 -24.62
C VAL A 17 12.55 -2.61 -24.03
N GLY A 18 13.33 -1.65 -24.53
CA GLY A 18 14.70 -1.40 -24.10
C GLY A 18 14.81 -1.23 -22.57
N PRO A 19 16.03 -1.22 -22.02
CA PRO A 19 16.23 -1.13 -20.57
C PRO A 19 15.45 0.07 -20.03
N SER A 20 14.36 -0.18 -19.29
CA SER A 20 13.73 0.80 -18.41
C SER A 20 14.86 1.46 -17.64
N ALA A 21 15.01 2.78 -17.81
CA ALA A 21 16.16 3.56 -17.39
C ALA A 21 16.48 3.34 -15.90
N TYR A 22 17.32 2.35 -15.61
CA TYR A 22 17.86 2.12 -14.28
C TYR A 22 19.37 2.30 -14.36
N PHE A 23 19.79 3.51 -14.04
CA PHE A 23 21.15 3.79 -13.63
C PHE A 23 21.10 3.96 -12.10
N PRO A 24 21.97 3.32 -11.32
CA PRO A 24 22.19 3.74 -9.94
C PRO A 24 23.32 4.78 -9.93
N PRO A 25 23.05 6.09 -9.90
CA PRO A 25 24.02 7.01 -9.36
C PRO A 25 23.76 7.09 -7.86
N SER A 26 24.70 6.65 -7.03
CA SER A 26 24.82 7.15 -5.66
C SER A 26 25.26 8.63 -5.72
N PHE A 27 24.36 9.45 -6.27
CA PHE A 27 24.35 10.89 -6.52
C PHE A 27 25.61 11.56 -7.13
N THR A 28 26.28 10.84 -8.06
CA THR A 28 27.39 11.25 -8.97
C THR A 28 28.52 12.12 -8.40
N ARG A 29 29.65 11.48 -8.05
CA ARG A 29 30.98 12.13 -7.92
C ARG A 29 31.48 12.62 -9.29
N GLY A 30 31.66 13.94 -9.40
CA GLY A 30 32.65 14.66 -10.22
C GLY A 30 32.85 14.28 -11.69
N SER A 31 32.25 15.03 -12.63
CA SER A 31 32.91 15.47 -13.87
C SER A 31 31.98 16.37 -14.69
N SER A 32 32.46 17.57 -15.00
CA SER A 32 31.94 18.41 -16.08
C SER A 32 32.32 17.79 -17.44
N ALA A 33 31.38 17.28 -18.22
CA ALA A 33 31.65 16.99 -19.63
C ALA A 33 30.39 17.11 -20.50
N LYS A 34 30.59 17.83 -21.61
CA LYS A 34 29.62 18.23 -22.63
C LYS A 34 29.06 17.04 -23.42
N HIS A 35 27.83 17.21 -23.90
CA HIS A 35 27.18 16.36 -24.90
C HIS A 35 28.04 16.13 -26.14
N HIS A 36 28.26 14.86 -26.49
CA HIS A 36 28.54 14.44 -27.86
C HIS A 36 27.72 13.19 -28.21
N THR A 37 27.01 13.29 -29.33
CA THR A 37 26.22 12.24 -29.97
C THR A 37 27.13 11.35 -30.82
N ASP A 38 27.39 10.10 -30.41
CA ASP A 38 27.98 9.12 -31.33
C ASP A 38 27.66 7.66 -30.98
N THR A 39 27.58 6.80 -31.99
CA THR A 39 27.05 5.41 -31.93
C THR A 39 27.94 4.49 -31.09
N ALA A 40 29.23 4.79 -30.98
CA ALA A 40 30.18 4.08 -30.12
C ALA A 40 29.93 4.32 -28.62
N ALA A 41 29.49 5.53 -28.24
CA ALA A 41 29.12 5.86 -26.86
C ALA A 41 27.92 5.05 -26.39
N ARG A 42 26.95 4.78 -27.28
CA ARG A 42 25.81 3.89 -27.00
C ARG A 42 26.25 2.45 -26.74
N SER A 43 27.28 1.96 -27.44
CA SER A 43 27.81 0.60 -27.22
C SER A 43 28.57 0.45 -25.91
N PHE A 44 29.28 1.50 -25.48
CA PHE A 44 29.96 1.55 -24.18
C PHE A 44 28.97 1.71 -23.01
N GLN A 45 28.02 2.65 -23.13
CA GLN A 45 26.93 2.81 -22.16
C GLN A 45 26.08 1.55 -22.01
N ARG A 46 25.87 0.82 -23.10
CA ARG A 46 25.13 -0.46 -23.09
C ARG A 46 25.93 -1.57 -22.41
N ARG A 47 27.26 -1.61 -22.55
CA ARG A 47 28.12 -2.56 -21.82
C ARG A 47 28.17 -2.23 -20.34
N ASP A 48 28.41 -0.98 -19.96
CA ASP A 48 28.44 -0.55 -18.55
C ASP A 48 27.09 -0.79 -17.86
N ALA A 49 25.97 -0.53 -18.54
CA ALA A 49 24.64 -0.86 -18.04
C ALA A 49 24.42 -2.37 -17.85
N ILE A 50 24.97 -3.21 -18.74
CA ILE A 50 24.86 -4.67 -18.65
C ILE A 50 25.78 -5.23 -17.55
N THR A 51 27.01 -4.73 -17.41
CA THR A 51 27.93 -5.12 -16.33
C THR A 51 27.34 -4.76 -14.96
N SER A 52 26.71 -3.60 -14.83
CA SER A 52 25.97 -3.21 -13.62
C SER A 52 24.76 -4.10 -13.32
N ILE A 53 24.17 -4.75 -14.32
CA ILE A 53 23.08 -5.73 -14.16
C ILE A 53 23.64 -7.11 -13.82
N ALA A 54 24.79 -7.48 -14.38
CA ALA A 54 25.46 -8.76 -14.15
C ALA A 54 26.01 -8.87 -12.71
N GLU A 55 26.48 -7.77 -12.14
CA GLU A 55 26.96 -7.68 -10.74
C GLU A 55 25.85 -7.83 -9.68
N HIS A 56 24.58 -7.97 -10.08
CA HIS A 56 23.50 -8.30 -9.16
C HIS A 56 23.64 -9.78 -8.73
N GLU A 57 23.81 -10.03 -7.42
CA GLU A 57 23.92 -11.37 -6.80
C GLU A 57 22.78 -12.35 -7.18
N GLU A 58 21.70 -11.86 -7.79
CA GLU A 58 20.59 -12.67 -8.30
C GLU A 58 20.94 -13.56 -9.51
N TRP A 59 21.93 -13.19 -10.32
CA TRP A 59 22.15 -13.85 -11.63
C TRP A 59 23.49 -14.58 -11.77
N ASN A 60 24.39 -14.42 -10.79
CA ASN A 60 25.67 -15.14 -10.70
C ASN A 60 26.53 -15.05 -11.97
N LEU A 61 26.53 -13.89 -12.63
CA LEU A 61 27.31 -13.57 -13.84
C LEU A 61 28.46 -12.62 -13.46
N CYS A 62 29.64 -12.80 -14.05
CA CYS A 62 30.77 -11.90 -13.82
C CYS A 62 31.07 -11.01 -15.05
N ALA A 63 31.86 -9.95 -14.84
CA ALA A 63 32.24 -9.02 -15.91
C ALA A 63 32.99 -9.72 -17.07
N ASP A 64 33.70 -10.81 -16.79
CA ASP A 64 34.42 -11.58 -17.82
C ASP A 64 33.46 -12.35 -18.76
N ASP A 65 32.29 -12.77 -18.27
CA ASP A 65 31.27 -13.46 -19.09
C ASP A 65 30.69 -12.51 -20.16
N VAL A 66 30.41 -11.26 -19.76
CA VAL A 66 29.91 -10.18 -20.63
C VAL A 66 30.94 -9.81 -21.70
N GLN A 67 32.22 -9.88 -21.37
CA GLN A 67 33.33 -9.52 -22.25
C GLN A 67 33.60 -10.60 -23.31
N THR A 68 33.34 -11.87 -22.99
CA THR A 68 33.72 -13.03 -23.80
C THR A 68 32.65 -13.43 -24.81
N ASP A 69 31.37 -13.44 -24.42
CA ASP A 69 30.25 -13.74 -25.33
C ASP A 69 28.99 -12.98 -24.91
N LEU A 70 28.83 -11.78 -25.46
CA LEU A 70 27.73 -10.87 -25.17
C LEU A 70 26.36 -11.47 -25.54
N ASP A 71 26.28 -12.23 -26.64
CA ASP A 71 25.01 -12.77 -27.15
C ASP A 71 24.54 -13.96 -26.30
N HIS A 72 25.45 -14.85 -25.89
CA HIS A 72 25.14 -15.93 -24.94
C HIS A 72 24.75 -15.39 -23.56
N THR A 73 25.44 -14.34 -23.08
CA THR A 73 25.12 -13.67 -21.81
C THR A 73 23.75 -13.00 -21.86
N LEU A 74 23.40 -12.35 -22.98
CA LEU A 74 22.06 -11.79 -23.20
C LEU A 74 20.97 -12.86 -23.24
N GLN A 75 21.21 -14.01 -23.87
CA GLN A 75 20.26 -15.13 -23.88
C GLN A 75 20.06 -15.72 -22.48
N THR A 76 21.14 -15.82 -21.70
CA THR A 76 21.10 -16.30 -20.31
C THR A 76 20.35 -15.33 -19.41
N ILE A 77 20.62 -14.02 -19.51
CA ILE A 77 19.85 -12.99 -18.79
C ILE A 77 18.37 -13.03 -19.18
N ARG A 78 18.05 -13.24 -20.47
CA ARG A 78 16.66 -13.34 -20.93
C ARG A 78 15.96 -14.59 -20.39
N SER A 79 16.60 -15.75 -20.39
CA SER A 79 16.01 -16.99 -19.88
C SER A 79 15.84 -16.97 -18.37
N LEU A 80 16.82 -16.42 -17.65
CA LEU A 80 16.75 -16.24 -16.20
C LEU A 80 15.71 -15.18 -15.81
N LYS A 81 15.60 -14.06 -16.55
CA LYS A 81 14.50 -13.10 -16.40
C LYS A 81 13.15 -13.74 -16.67
N ALA A 82 13.00 -14.55 -17.71
CA ALA A 82 11.74 -15.24 -18.00
C ALA A 82 11.35 -16.22 -16.88
N THR A 83 12.32 -16.93 -16.31
CA THR A 83 12.10 -17.86 -15.19
C THR A 83 11.73 -17.13 -13.89
N SER A 84 12.47 -16.06 -13.56
CA SER A 84 12.16 -15.19 -12.41
C SER A 84 10.80 -14.52 -12.57
N MET A 85 10.49 -14.03 -13.77
CA MET A 85 9.18 -13.47 -14.10
C MET A 85 8.07 -14.52 -13.96
N GLY A 86 8.30 -15.77 -14.39
CA GLY A 86 7.36 -16.87 -14.17
C GLY A 86 7.06 -17.14 -12.69
N ASN A 87 8.10 -17.16 -11.85
CA ASN A 87 7.95 -17.34 -10.40
C ASN A 87 7.26 -16.14 -9.73
N ILE A 88 7.57 -14.92 -10.17
CA ILE A 88 6.91 -13.70 -9.74
C ILE A 88 5.44 -13.74 -10.12
N LEU A 89 5.11 -14.07 -11.37
CA LEU A 89 3.74 -14.17 -11.86
C LEU A 89 2.94 -15.21 -11.09
N GLN A 90 3.52 -16.38 -10.79
CA GLN A 90 2.87 -17.39 -9.97
C GLN A 90 2.64 -16.89 -8.54
N SER A 91 3.60 -16.19 -7.95
CA SER A 91 3.45 -15.58 -6.62
C SER A 91 2.37 -14.49 -6.62
N LEU A 92 2.32 -13.66 -7.66
CA LEU A 92 1.28 -12.65 -7.87
C LEU A 92 -0.10 -13.27 -8.03
N GLN A 93 -0.22 -14.38 -8.75
CA GLN A 93 -1.47 -15.12 -8.90
C GLN A 93 -1.99 -15.62 -7.54
N ARG A 94 -1.12 -16.18 -6.69
CA ARG A 94 -1.51 -16.60 -5.33
C ARG A 94 -2.01 -15.43 -4.47
N THR A 95 -1.48 -14.21 -4.67
CA THR A 95 -2.01 -13.03 -3.94
C THR A 95 -3.42 -12.62 -4.36
N GLN A 96 -3.92 -13.12 -5.51
CA GLN A 96 -5.30 -12.90 -5.97
C GLN A 96 -6.30 -13.86 -5.31
N GLU A 97 -5.82 -14.94 -4.67
CA GLU A 97 -6.62 -15.79 -3.79
C GLU A 97 -6.71 -15.11 -2.42
N VAL A 98 -7.94 -14.81 -1.99
CA VAL A 98 -8.21 -14.15 -0.72
C VAL A 98 -8.94 -15.11 0.20
N HIS A 99 -8.32 -15.44 1.33
CA HIS A 99 -8.98 -16.11 2.44
C HIS A 99 -9.48 -15.06 3.43
N LEU A 100 -10.79 -14.89 3.49
CA LEU A 100 -11.47 -13.93 4.35
C LEU A 100 -12.20 -14.68 5.46
N ALA A 101 -11.78 -14.50 6.71
CA ALA A 101 -12.48 -15.05 7.86
C ALA A 101 -13.19 -13.96 8.66
N PHE A 102 -14.44 -14.23 9.04
CA PHE A 102 -15.14 -13.46 10.07
C PHE A 102 -14.99 -14.19 11.40
N VAL A 103 -14.43 -13.50 12.40
CA VAL A 103 -14.41 -13.95 13.79
C VAL A 103 -15.40 -13.07 14.54
N MET A 104 -16.41 -13.65 15.16
CA MET A 104 -17.54 -12.88 15.63
C MET A 104 -18.02 -13.35 17.00
N ASP A 105 -18.30 -12.37 17.85
CA ASP A 105 -19.09 -12.58 19.05
C ASP A 105 -20.53 -13.01 18.67
N THR A 106 -21.00 -14.10 19.25
CA THR A 106 -22.32 -14.69 18.98
C THR A 106 -23.23 -14.71 20.21
N THR A 107 -23.03 -13.76 21.14
CA THR A 107 -23.93 -13.49 22.27
C THR A 107 -25.11 -12.61 21.90
N GLY A 108 -26.13 -12.55 22.77
CA GLY A 108 -27.43 -11.93 22.45
C GLY A 108 -27.39 -10.46 21.99
N SER A 109 -26.39 -9.67 22.41
CA SER A 109 -26.24 -8.27 21.97
C SER A 109 -25.81 -8.14 20.50
N MET A 110 -25.29 -9.22 19.91
CA MET A 110 -24.70 -9.22 18.57
C MET A 110 -25.67 -9.62 17.45
N ASP A 111 -26.94 -9.89 17.77
CA ASP A 111 -27.96 -10.38 16.81
C ASP A 111 -28.08 -9.48 15.55
N GLU A 112 -28.21 -8.16 15.73
CA GLU A 112 -28.35 -7.22 14.59
C GLU A 112 -27.08 -7.17 13.71
N HIS A 113 -25.91 -7.31 14.32
CA HIS A 113 -24.64 -7.31 13.59
C HIS A 113 -24.42 -8.64 12.86
N LEU A 114 -24.85 -9.76 13.46
CA LEU A 114 -24.79 -11.06 12.83
C LEU A 114 -25.67 -11.08 11.57
N ASP A 115 -26.86 -10.46 11.63
CA ASP A 115 -27.73 -10.28 10.47
C ASP A 115 -27.12 -9.36 9.40
N ALA A 116 -26.38 -8.32 9.78
CA ALA A 116 -25.65 -7.50 8.83
C ALA A 116 -24.62 -8.32 8.03
N VAL A 117 -23.83 -9.16 8.70
CA VAL A 117 -22.84 -10.03 8.05
C VAL A 117 -23.54 -11.05 7.12
N LYS A 118 -24.65 -11.66 7.56
CA LYS A 118 -25.45 -12.59 6.75
C LYS A 118 -25.89 -11.97 5.42
N ASN A 119 -26.37 -10.73 5.47
CA ASN A 119 -26.93 -10.03 4.31
C ASN A 119 -25.85 -9.47 3.37
N GLN A 120 -24.67 -9.13 3.88
CA GLN A 120 -23.65 -8.44 3.10
C GLN A 120 -22.60 -9.34 2.46
N VAL A 121 -22.46 -10.59 2.90
CA VAL A 121 -21.42 -11.48 2.35
C VAL A 121 -21.56 -11.70 0.84
N SER A 122 -22.78 -11.74 0.28
CA SER A 122 -22.98 -11.80 -1.18
C SER A 122 -22.47 -10.55 -1.88
N VAL A 123 -22.65 -9.37 -1.29
CA VAL A 123 -22.17 -8.09 -1.83
C VAL A 123 -20.65 -8.04 -1.78
N ILE A 124 -20.05 -8.51 -0.69
CA ILE A 124 -18.59 -8.66 -0.54
C ILE A 124 -18.07 -9.63 -1.61
N ALA A 125 -18.65 -10.82 -1.73
CA ALA A 125 -18.24 -11.80 -2.74
C ALA A 125 -18.35 -11.27 -4.17
N ALA A 126 -19.46 -10.61 -4.52
CA ALA A 126 -19.64 -9.97 -5.81
C ALA A 126 -18.59 -8.87 -6.04
N SER A 127 -18.29 -8.06 -5.02
CA SER A 127 -17.25 -7.03 -5.09
C SER A 127 -15.87 -7.64 -5.38
N PHE A 128 -15.54 -8.79 -4.77
CA PHE A 128 -14.24 -9.45 -4.96
C PHE A 128 -14.12 -10.14 -6.31
N GLN A 129 -15.18 -10.80 -6.76
CA GLN A 129 -15.26 -11.33 -8.12
C GLN A 129 -15.14 -10.21 -9.14
N SER A 130 -15.78 -9.07 -8.86
CA SER A 130 -15.63 -7.85 -9.66
C SER A 130 -14.24 -7.27 -9.61
N LEU A 131 -13.35 -7.65 -8.68
CA LEU A 131 -11.92 -7.30 -8.65
C LEU A 131 -11.07 -8.37 -9.35
N GLY A 132 -11.69 -9.48 -9.76
CA GLY A 132 -11.09 -10.72 -10.24
C GLY A 132 -10.21 -11.40 -9.19
N LEU A 133 -10.55 -11.20 -7.93
CA LEU A 133 -10.00 -11.96 -6.81
C LEU A 133 -10.84 -13.23 -6.63
N VAL A 134 -10.19 -14.31 -6.25
CA VAL A 134 -10.87 -15.55 -5.88
C VAL A 134 -11.11 -15.49 -4.37
N LEU A 135 -12.37 -15.44 -3.96
CA LEU A 135 -12.73 -15.32 -2.55
C LEU A 135 -12.98 -16.70 -1.94
N HIS A 136 -12.27 -17.00 -0.87
CA HIS A 136 -12.51 -18.11 0.04
C HIS A 136 -12.98 -17.53 1.38
N VAL A 137 -14.24 -17.78 1.74
CA VAL A 137 -14.84 -17.22 2.94
C VAL A 137 -14.94 -18.27 4.05
N GLY A 138 -14.58 -17.89 5.28
CA GLY A 138 -14.66 -18.72 6.48
C GLY A 138 -15.32 -17.96 7.64
N PHE A 139 -15.84 -18.68 8.63
CA PHE A 139 -16.51 -18.10 9.80
C PHE A 139 -16.00 -18.75 11.08
N LEU A 140 -15.89 -17.97 12.15
CA LEU A 140 -15.72 -18.48 13.49
C LEU A 140 -16.53 -17.65 14.49
N GLY A 141 -17.56 -18.26 15.07
CA GLY A 141 -18.31 -17.69 16.18
C GLY A 141 -17.64 -18.06 17.50
N TYR A 142 -17.59 -17.12 18.44
CA TYR A 142 -17.22 -17.39 19.82
C TYR A 142 -18.26 -16.82 20.79
N LYS A 143 -18.26 -17.34 22.02
CA LYS A 143 -19.06 -16.91 23.19
C LYS A 143 -18.22 -17.08 24.45
N ASP A 144 -18.74 -16.66 25.60
CA ASP A 144 -18.05 -16.81 26.88
C ASP A 144 -17.73 -18.28 27.28
N HIS A 145 -16.76 -18.43 28.19
CA HIS A 145 -16.36 -19.70 28.74
C HIS A 145 -17.50 -20.36 29.51
N GLY A 146 -17.90 -21.55 29.06
CA GLY A 146 -18.94 -22.35 29.72
C GLY A 146 -20.27 -22.32 28.99
N ASP A 147 -20.41 -21.45 27.98
CA ASP A 147 -21.54 -21.46 27.07
C ASP A 147 -21.54 -22.70 26.15
N ASP A 148 -22.74 -23.20 25.87
CA ASP A 148 -22.92 -24.28 24.90
C ASP A 148 -22.54 -23.81 23.49
N ASN A 149 -21.74 -24.64 22.81
CA ASN A 149 -21.15 -24.32 21.51
C ASN A 149 -20.35 -23.01 21.53
N SER A 150 -19.52 -22.82 22.56
CA SER A 150 -18.69 -21.61 22.73
C SER A 150 -17.75 -21.30 21.56
N ILE A 151 -17.45 -22.27 20.68
CA ILE A 151 -16.72 -22.05 19.42
C ILE A 151 -17.46 -22.75 18.27
N GLN A 152 -17.77 -22.00 17.22
CA GLN A 152 -18.46 -22.50 16.02
C GLN A 152 -17.65 -22.13 14.78
N ALA A 153 -16.92 -23.09 14.21
CA ALA A 153 -16.05 -22.86 13.05
C ALA A 153 -16.66 -23.38 11.74
N PHE A 154 -16.52 -22.59 10.69
CA PHE A 154 -16.80 -22.98 9.31
C PHE A 154 -15.55 -22.76 8.45
N PRO A 155 -15.01 -23.83 7.83
CA PRO A 155 -13.78 -23.74 7.05
C PRO A 155 -13.95 -22.88 5.80
N PHE A 156 -12.84 -22.49 5.21
CA PHE A 156 -12.84 -21.69 3.98
C PHE A 156 -13.53 -22.43 2.82
N THR A 157 -14.42 -21.72 2.14
CA THR A 157 -15.12 -22.20 0.93
C THR A 157 -15.25 -21.09 -0.11
N ASP A 158 -15.32 -21.47 -1.37
CA ASP A 158 -15.75 -20.62 -2.49
C ASP A 158 -17.28 -20.66 -2.71
N ASP A 159 -18.00 -21.58 -2.05
CA ASP A 159 -19.47 -21.63 -2.06
C ASP A 159 -20.05 -20.63 -1.05
N VAL A 160 -20.23 -19.39 -1.52
CA VAL A 160 -20.86 -18.30 -0.75
C VAL A 160 -22.24 -18.70 -0.23
N ALA A 161 -23.00 -19.52 -0.96
CA ALA A 161 -24.33 -19.94 -0.53
C ALA A 161 -24.24 -20.96 0.62
N ALA A 162 -23.27 -21.86 0.63
CA ALA A 162 -23.01 -22.76 1.76
C ALA A 162 -22.60 -21.97 3.01
N PHE A 163 -21.72 -20.98 2.85
CA PHE A 163 -21.36 -20.06 3.92
C PHE A 163 -22.59 -19.34 4.49
N GLN A 164 -23.45 -18.77 3.63
CA GLN A 164 -24.65 -18.08 4.06
C GLN A 164 -25.61 -18.97 4.85
N ARG A 165 -25.84 -20.20 4.39
CA ARG A 165 -26.69 -21.17 5.11
C ARG A 165 -26.11 -21.50 6.49
N PHE A 166 -24.79 -21.63 6.60
CA PHE A 166 -24.14 -21.87 7.88
C PHE A 166 -24.32 -20.68 8.83
N VAL A 167 -23.99 -19.46 8.39
CA VAL A 167 -24.13 -18.27 9.25
C VAL A 167 -25.60 -18.01 9.61
N GLN A 168 -26.54 -18.30 8.71
CA GLN A 168 -27.99 -18.25 9.00
C GLN A 168 -28.43 -19.24 10.10
N SER A 169 -27.72 -20.36 10.26
CA SER A 169 -28.02 -21.35 11.30
C SER A 169 -27.51 -20.93 12.69
N ILE A 170 -26.66 -19.91 12.77
CA ILE A 170 -26.15 -19.37 14.03
C ILE A 170 -27.23 -18.49 14.64
N SER A 171 -27.69 -18.90 15.81
CA SER A 171 -28.52 -18.07 16.70
C SER A 171 -27.61 -17.45 17.73
N ALA A 172 -27.65 -16.12 17.86
CA ALA A 172 -27.02 -15.50 19.01
C ALA A 172 -27.83 -15.86 20.26
N GLY A 173 -27.13 -16.09 21.37
CA GLY A 173 -27.76 -16.53 22.61
C GLY A 173 -26.71 -17.00 23.61
N GLY A 174 -27.00 -16.90 24.90
CA GLY A 174 -25.94 -16.83 25.92
C GLY A 174 -25.51 -15.38 26.15
N GLY A 175 -24.71 -15.16 27.19
CA GLY A 175 -24.30 -13.85 27.70
C GLY A 175 -25.21 -13.31 28.80
N ASP A 176 -24.71 -13.29 30.04
CA ASP A 176 -25.29 -12.60 31.20
C ASP A 176 -24.45 -11.35 31.59
N ASP A 177 -23.14 -11.34 31.31
CA ASP A 177 -22.19 -10.26 31.59
C ASP A 177 -20.98 -10.24 30.63
N ALA A 178 -20.33 -9.07 30.49
CA ALA A 178 -18.98 -8.98 29.94
C ALA A 178 -17.95 -9.24 31.05
N PRO A 179 -16.75 -9.79 30.79
CA PRO A 179 -16.08 -10.02 29.48
C PRO A 179 -16.42 -11.36 28.76
N GLU A 180 -15.91 -11.54 27.53
CA GLU A 180 -16.15 -12.73 26.67
C GLU A 180 -14.85 -13.52 26.36
N ASP A 181 -14.96 -14.74 25.78
CA ASP A 181 -13.81 -15.58 25.35
C ASP A 181 -13.20 -15.13 24.00
N VAL A 182 -12.83 -13.86 23.91
CA VAL A 182 -12.20 -13.29 22.71
C VAL A 182 -10.87 -13.97 22.39
N LEU A 183 -10.06 -14.30 23.40
CA LEU A 183 -8.74 -14.91 23.18
C LEU A 183 -8.86 -16.37 22.71
N GLY A 184 -9.81 -17.14 23.24
CA GLY A 184 -10.14 -18.47 22.75
C GLY A 184 -10.67 -18.43 21.32
N GLY A 185 -11.55 -17.46 21.00
CA GLY A 185 -12.01 -17.22 19.63
C GLY A 185 -10.86 -16.98 18.64
N LEU A 186 -9.93 -16.06 18.95
CA LEU A 186 -8.78 -15.78 18.09
C LEU A 186 -7.80 -16.96 18.01
N TRP A 187 -7.60 -17.69 19.10
CA TRP A 187 -6.79 -18.90 19.09
C TRP A 187 -7.40 -19.98 18.19
N ALA A 188 -8.70 -20.21 18.30
CA ALA A 188 -9.43 -21.14 17.45
C ALA A 188 -9.37 -20.71 15.97
N ALA A 189 -9.48 -19.40 15.67
CA ALA A 189 -9.34 -18.89 14.31
C ALA A 189 -7.95 -19.17 13.73
N SER A 190 -6.90 -19.10 14.54
CA SER A 190 -5.53 -19.39 14.11
C SER A 190 -5.19 -20.88 13.99
N THR A 191 -6.02 -21.78 14.53
CA THR A 191 -5.73 -23.23 14.60
C THR A 191 -6.71 -24.09 13.82
N GLN A 192 -7.97 -23.70 13.74
CA GLN A 192 -9.05 -24.47 13.10
C GLN A 192 -9.34 -24.03 11.67
N LEU A 193 -9.10 -22.75 11.32
CA LEU A 193 -9.28 -22.27 9.95
C LEU A 193 -8.05 -22.63 9.09
N PRO A 194 -8.22 -23.27 7.92
CA PRO A 194 -7.12 -23.72 7.08
C PRO A 194 -6.55 -22.57 6.22
N TRP A 195 -5.86 -21.63 6.87
CA TRP A 195 -5.20 -20.50 6.21
C TRP A 195 -4.14 -20.93 5.20
N GLN A 196 -3.96 -20.13 4.13
CA GLN A 196 -2.96 -20.37 3.08
C GLN A 196 -1.87 -19.30 3.14
N PRO A 197 -0.68 -19.54 3.74
CA PRO A 197 0.31 -18.49 4.02
C PRO A 197 0.87 -17.76 2.78
N ASP A 198 0.80 -18.37 1.60
CA ASP A 198 1.22 -17.76 0.33
C ASP A 198 0.11 -16.94 -0.35
N CYS A 199 -1.10 -16.91 0.21
CA CYS A 199 -2.26 -16.18 -0.31
C CYS A 199 -2.55 -14.92 0.52
N THR A 200 -3.59 -14.18 0.13
CA THR A 200 -4.05 -13.02 0.91
C THR A 200 -4.99 -13.46 2.03
N ASN A 201 -4.48 -13.52 3.26
CA ASN A 201 -5.26 -13.91 4.43
C ASN A 201 -5.70 -12.69 5.24
N VAL A 202 -7.01 -12.56 5.46
CA VAL A 202 -7.61 -11.45 6.19
C VAL A 202 -8.60 -11.97 7.22
N LEU A 203 -8.46 -11.49 8.46
CA LEU A 203 -9.32 -11.83 9.58
C LEU A 203 -10.03 -10.56 10.06
N PHE A 204 -11.35 -10.53 9.91
CA PHE A 204 -12.21 -9.48 10.46
C PHE A 204 -12.82 -9.97 11.76
N HIS A 205 -12.37 -9.39 12.86
CA HIS A 205 -12.90 -9.67 14.19
C HIS A 205 -13.93 -8.61 14.56
N ILE A 206 -15.17 -9.01 14.86
CA ILE A 206 -16.29 -8.13 15.20
C ILE A 206 -16.81 -8.55 16.59
N GLY A 207 -16.81 -7.61 17.54
CA GLY A 207 -17.29 -7.84 18.89
C GLY A 207 -17.55 -6.54 19.64
N ASP A 208 -18.45 -6.58 20.61
CA ASP A 208 -18.84 -5.45 21.47
C ASP A 208 -18.24 -5.52 22.88
N ALA A 209 -17.72 -6.68 23.29
CA ALA A 209 -17.08 -6.92 24.59
C ALA A 209 -15.56 -7.25 24.51
N PRO A 210 -14.77 -6.91 25.55
CA PRO A 210 -13.36 -7.25 25.66
C PRO A 210 -13.13 -8.70 26.17
N PRO A 211 -11.90 -9.26 26.06
CA PRO A 211 -11.52 -10.52 26.73
C PRO A 211 -11.46 -10.37 28.25
N HIS A 212 -11.52 -11.51 28.94
CA HIS A 212 -11.17 -11.60 30.35
C HIS A 212 -9.77 -11.08 30.67
N GLY A 213 -9.66 -10.44 31.83
CA GLY A 213 -8.45 -9.86 32.39
C GLY A 213 -8.58 -8.34 32.57
N THR A 214 -8.28 -7.88 33.78
CA THR A 214 -8.26 -6.44 34.16
C THR A 214 -7.27 -5.58 33.34
N THR A 215 -6.39 -6.22 32.58
CA THR A 215 -5.51 -5.54 31.62
C THR A 215 -6.24 -5.07 30.36
N TYR A 216 -7.42 -5.61 30.06
CA TYR A 216 -8.19 -5.34 28.84
C TYR A 216 -9.48 -4.56 29.11
N TRP A 217 -9.92 -4.47 30.37
CA TRP A 217 -11.15 -3.80 30.79
C TRP A 217 -11.10 -3.38 32.26
N GLY A 218 -11.81 -2.30 32.61
CA GLY A 218 -11.85 -1.75 33.97
C GLY A 218 -13.08 -2.14 34.81
N GLY A 219 -14.00 -2.95 34.26
CA GLY A 219 -15.23 -3.37 34.96
C GLY A 219 -15.06 -4.66 35.77
N TYR A 220 -16.20 -5.21 36.21
CA TYR A 220 -16.24 -6.49 36.91
C TYR A 220 -15.90 -7.64 35.95
N ASP A 221 -15.18 -8.65 36.46
CA ASP A 221 -14.71 -9.79 35.70
C ASP A 221 -14.52 -10.99 36.64
N LEU A 222 -15.07 -12.14 36.28
CA LEU A 222 -14.91 -13.40 37.02
C LEU A 222 -13.49 -13.97 36.87
N PHE A 223 -12.75 -13.58 35.83
CA PHE A 223 -11.39 -13.98 35.55
C PHE A 223 -10.45 -12.77 35.46
N PRO A 224 -10.25 -11.99 36.56
CA PRO A 224 -9.52 -10.72 36.53
C PRO A 224 -8.04 -10.82 36.13
N TYR A 225 -7.47 -12.03 36.14
CA TYR A 225 -6.11 -12.36 35.71
C TYR A 225 -6.05 -13.10 34.35
N GLY A 226 -7.17 -13.15 33.63
CA GLY A 226 -7.35 -13.97 32.43
C GLY A 226 -7.79 -15.40 32.76
N HIS A 227 -8.45 -16.06 31.81
CA HIS A 227 -8.92 -17.42 31.99
C HIS A 227 -7.77 -18.44 31.82
N PRO A 228 -7.68 -19.52 32.62
CA PRO A 228 -6.53 -20.44 32.60
C PRO A 228 -6.30 -21.21 31.30
N ARG A 229 -7.30 -21.30 30.42
CA ARG A 229 -7.18 -21.99 29.12
C ARG A 229 -6.69 -21.07 28.00
N ASP A 230 -6.65 -19.77 28.24
CA ASP A 230 -6.35 -18.80 27.19
C ASP A 230 -4.87 -18.84 26.83
N GLN A 231 -4.62 -18.70 25.53
CA GLN A 231 -3.28 -18.44 25.05
C GLN A 231 -2.96 -16.95 25.19
N SER A 232 -1.68 -16.65 25.42
CA SER A 232 -1.25 -15.26 25.51
C SER A 232 -1.46 -14.54 24.15
N PRO A 233 -1.79 -13.23 24.14
CA PRO A 233 -1.89 -12.47 22.89
C PRO A 233 -0.63 -12.56 22.04
N ALA A 234 0.57 -12.60 22.66
CA ALA A 234 1.82 -12.74 21.94
C ALA A 234 1.89 -14.07 21.14
N THR A 235 1.41 -15.16 21.73
CA THR A 235 1.34 -16.47 21.07
C THR A 235 0.32 -16.46 19.92
N ILE A 236 -0.87 -15.89 20.15
CA ILE A 236 -1.95 -15.82 19.16
C ILE A 236 -1.52 -14.95 17.97
N PHE A 237 -1.08 -13.73 18.21
CA PHE A 237 -0.70 -12.80 17.14
C PHE A 237 0.57 -13.22 16.41
N GLY A 238 1.54 -13.82 17.10
CA GLY A 238 2.72 -14.39 16.43
C GLY A 238 2.35 -15.56 15.50
N ARG A 239 1.32 -16.34 15.84
CA ARG A 239 0.79 -17.38 14.96
C ARG A 239 0.05 -16.81 13.75
N LEU A 240 -0.82 -15.82 13.96
CA LEU A 240 -1.52 -15.12 12.87
C LEU A 240 -0.53 -14.48 11.90
N GLU A 241 0.55 -13.87 12.42
CA GLU A 241 1.64 -13.31 11.61
C GLU A 241 2.36 -14.39 10.79
N TRP A 242 2.69 -15.54 11.40
CA TRP A 242 3.29 -16.67 10.69
C TRP A 242 2.40 -17.21 9.56
N LEU A 243 1.08 -17.18 9.76
CA LEU A 243 0.07 -17.53 8.76
C LEU A 243 -0.18 -16.42 7.73
N ASN A 244 0.55 -15.31 7.78
CA ASN A 244 0.34 -14.12 6.93
C ASN A 244 -1.07 -13.53 7.05
N VAL A 245 -1.71 -13.65 8.22
CA VAL A 245 -3.06 -13.15 8.46
C VAL A 245 -3.00 -11.69 8.89
N ARG A 246 -3.67 -10.81 8.15
CA ARG A 246 -3.88 -9.44 8.61
C ARG A 246 -5.15 -9.34 9.45
N TYR A 247 -4.99 -8.78 10.65
CA TYR A 247 -6.03 -8.65 11.65
C TYR A 247 -6.70 -7.28 11.61
N TYR A 248 -8.01 -7.26 11.44
CA TYR A 248 -8.86 -6.08 11.46
C TYR A 248 -9.88 -6.21 12.59
N PHE A 249 -10.09 -5.14 13.35
CA PHE A 249 -11.05 -5.13 14.45
C PHE A 249 -12.21 -4.16 14.20
N GLY A 250 -13.42 -4.70 14.17
CA GLY A 250 -14.66 -3.98 13.99
C GLY A 250 -15.22 -3.56 15.34
N LYS A 251 -14.97 -2.30 15.71
CA LYS A 251 -15.39 -1.74 16.99
C LYS A 251 -16.87 -1.37 16.93
N LEU A 252 -17.64 -1.86 17.90
CA LEU A 252 -19.06 -1.53 18.10
C LEU A 252 -19.27 -0.55 19.25
N THR A 253 -18.54 -0.73 20.36
CA THR A 253 -18.67 0.06 21.59
C THR A 253 -17.32 0.60 22.03
N THR A 254 -17.29 1.51 23.00
CA THR A 254 -16.04 1.98 23.64
C THR A 254 -15.46 0.97 24.64
N TRP A 255 -16.15 -0.13 24.94
CA TRP A 255 -15.73 -1.08 25.96
C TRP A 255 -14.47 -1.86 25.55
N THR A 256 -14.26 -1.99 24.23
CA THR A 256 -13.12 -2.67 23.63
C THR A 256 -11.88 -1.76 23.48
N ASP A 257 -11.92 -0.49 23.90
CA ASP A 257 -10.82 0.46 23.66
C ASP A 257 -9.52 0.08 24.37
N MET A 258 -9.63 -0.41 25.61
CA MET A 258 -8.48 -0.90 26.38
C MET A 258 -7.90 -2.16 25.74
N MET A 259 -8.75 -3.10 25.30
CA MET A 259 -8.34 -4.27 24.53
C MET A 259 -7.57 -3.89 23.27
N VAL A 260 -8.12 -2.99 22.44
CA VAL A 260 -7.48 -2.52 21.21
C VAL A 260 -6.11 -1.89 21.51
N SER A 261 -6.04 -0.98 22.48
CA SER A 261 -4.79 -0.36 22.91
C SER A 261 -3.76 -1.40 23.36
N LYS A 262 -4.20 -2.48 24.01
CA LYS A 262 -3.32 -3.56 24.44
C LYS A 262 -2.89 -4.45 23.27
N PHE A 263 -3.79 -4.80 22.35
CA PHE A 263 -3.48 -5.60 21.16
C PHE A 263 -2.52 -4.87 20.22
N GLN A 264 -2.63 -3.55 20.10
CA GLN A 264 -1.70 -2.69 19.36
C GLN A 264 -0.24 -2.79 19.85
N THR A 265 0.00 -3.34 21.05
CA THR A 265 1.36 -3.61 21.54
C THR A 265 1.96 -4.92 21.00
N TYR A 266 1.13 -5.82 20.45
CA TYR A 266 1.52 -7.14 19.95
C TYR A 266 1.39 -7.27 18.44
N THR A 267 0.41 -6.61 17.84
CA THR A 267 0.17 -6.60 16.39
C THR A 267 -0.35 -5.25 15.96
N ASP A 268 -0.25 -4.93 14.68
CA ASP A 268 -0.96 -3.77 14.16
C ASP A 268 -2.43 -4.11 13.96
N VAL A 269 -3.27 -3.39 14.69
CA VAL A 269 -4.72 -3.53 14.62
C VAL A 269 -5.27 -2.34 13.86
N THR A 270 -5.81 -2.60 12.67
CA THR A 270 -6.63 -1.60 11.98
C THR A 270 -8.05 -1.67 12.54
N VAL A 271 -8.51 -0.56 13.11
CA VAL A 271 -9.84 -0.46 13.75
C VAL A 271 -10.79 0.29 12.84
N PHE A 272 -11.97 -0.27 12.63
CA PHE A 272 -13.06 0.36 11.88
C PHE A 272 -14.29 0.43 12.77
N ASN A 273 -15.09 1.50 12.61
CA ASN A 273 -16.32 1.66 13.36
C ASN A 273 -17.44 0.92 12.62
N VAL A 274 -18.04 -0.06 13.30
CA VAL A 274 -19.06 -0.97 12.75
C VAL A 274 -20.44 -0.69 13.32
N ALA A 275 -20.61 0.40 14.08
CA ALA A 275 -21.88 0.77 14.67
C ALA A 275 -23.02 0.93 13.64
N ASP A 276 -22.69 1.16 12.36
CA ASP A 276 -23.65 1.10 11.25
C ASP A 276 -23.40 -0.16 10.40
N PRO A 277 -24.37 -1.08 10.31
CA PRO A 277 -24.34 -2.24 9.42
C PRO A 277 -23.87 -1.91 8.00
N ILE A 278 -24.26 -0.78 7.42
CA ILE A 278 -23.96 -0.41 6.02
C ILE A 278 -22.45 -0.23 5.78
N ASN A 279 -21.68 0.16 6.81
CA ASN A 279 -20.24 0.39 6.71
C ASN A 279 -19.40 -0.89 6.77
N VAL A 280 -19.99 -2.05 7.10
CA VAL A 280 -19.26 -3.33 7.19
C VAL A 280 -18.71 -3.73 5.83
N CYS A 281 -19.54 -3.77 4.78
CA CYS A 281 -19.12 -4.17 3.44
C CYS A 281 -18.01 -3.27 2.88
N SER A 282 -18.16 -1.94 2.97
CA SER A 282 -17.14 -1.00 2.47
C SER A 282 -15.84 -1.12 3.24
N SER A 283 -15.90 -1.29 4.56
CA SER A 283 -14.72 -1.49 5.41
C SER A 283 -14.02 -2.79 5.06
N VAL A 284 -14.77 -3.89 4.91
CA VAL A 284 -14.22 -5.21 4.57
C VAL A 284 -13.55 -5.22 3.20
N VAL A 285 -14.22 -4.67 2.18
CA VAL A 285 -13.67 -4.57 0.83
C VAL A 285 -12.40 -3.71 0.82
N THR A 286 -12.43 -2.54 1.46
CA THR A 286 -11.29 -1.61 1.49
C THR A 286 -10.08 -2.22 2.19
N ALA A 287 -10.28 -2.79 3.37
CA ALA A 287 -9.20 -3.41 4.14
C ALA A 287 -8.64 -4.67 3.45
N THR A 288 -9.49 -5.45 2.78
CA THR A 288 -9.00 -6.60 2.02
C THR A 288 -8.24 -6.19 0.77
N GLN A 289 -8.69 -5.15 0.05
CA GLN A 289 -7.95 -4.58 -1.07
C GLN A 289 -6.56 -4.08 -0.63
N GLN A 290 -6.48 -3.38 0.50
CA GLN A 290 -5.19 -3.02 1.10
C GLN A 290 -4.34 -4.29 1.33
N SER A 291 -4.92 -5.36 1.88
CA SER A 291 -4.21 -6.62 2.10
C SER A 291 -3.69 -7.27 0.82
N VAL A 292 -4.47 -7.27 -0.26
CA VAL A 292 -4.01 -7.76 -1.57
C VAL A 292 -2.82 -6.94 -2.07
N VAL A 293 -2.90 -5.61 -2.01
CA VAL A 293 -1.80 -4.72 -2.47
C VAL A 293 -0.52 -5.01 -1.70
N CYS A 294 -0.61 -5.03 -0.37
CA CYS A 294 0.49 -5.37 0.51
C CYS A 294 1.16 -6.71 0.15
N ASN A 295 0.36 -7.77 -0.03
CA ASN A 295 0.88 -9.10 -0.35
C ASN A 295 1.47 -9.15 -1.75
N ARG A 296 0.86 -8.43 -2.70
CA ARG A 296 1.38 -8.31 -4.06
C ARG A 296 2.77 -7.68 -4.06
N THR A 297 2.97 -6.62 -3.26
CA THR A 297 4.30 -6.02 -3.17
C THR A 297 5.30 -6.90 -2.43
N ARG A 298 4.86 -7.64 -1.40
CA ARG A 298 5.69 -8.67 -0.76
C ARG A 298 6.13 -9.76 -1.74
N ALA A 299 5.25 -10.20 -2.64
CA ALA A 299 5.55 -11.20 -3.66
C ALA A 299 6.61 -10.70 -4.68
N LEU A 300 6.57 -9.42 -5.03
CA LEU A 300 7.56 -8.81 -5.95
C LEU A 300 8.96 -8.65 -5.36
N VAL A 301 9.10 -8.73 -4.03
CA VAL A 301 10.38 -8.50 -3.33
C VAL A 301 11.02 -9.80 -2.83
N ARG A 302 10.48 -10.99 -3.16
CA ARG A 302 10.95 -12.25 -2.57
C ARG A 302 12.41 -12.62 -2.93
N GLY A 303 13.29 -12.25 -2.00
CA GLY A 303 14.54 -12.89 -1.62
C GLY A 303 14.85 -12.52 -0.17
N ARG A 304 14.75 -13.46 0.79
CA ARG A 304 15.06 -13.33 2.25
C ARG A 304 14.80 -11.93 2.89
N ALA A 305 13.67 -11.29 2.58
CA ALA A 305 13.33 -10.01 3.18
C ALA A 305 12.77 -10.23 4.60
N THR A 306 13.48 -9.76 5.62
CA THR A 306 12.94 -9.65 6.97
C THR A 306 12.07 -8.40 7.06
N GLU A 307 10.84 -8.56 7.56
CA GLU A 307 10.00 -7.41 7.92
C GLU A 307 10.61 -6.72 9.15
N PHE A 308 10.69 -5.39 9.10
CA PHE A 308 11.16 -4.61 10.24
C PHE A 308 10.05 -4.56 11.30
N ALA A 309 10.29 -5.18 12.45
CA ALA A 309 9.41 -5.03 13.60
C ALA A 309 9.51 -3.59 14.14
N TYR A 310 8.44 -2.82 13.97
CA TYR A 310 8.35 -1.46 14.49
C TYR A 310 7.48 -1.40 15.74
N LYS A 311 7.96 -0.69 16.76
CA LYS A 311 7.12 -0.17 17.84
C LYS A 311 6.52 1.16 17.39
N PHE A 312 5.19 1.29 17.43
CA PHE A 312 4.50 2.52 17.04
C PHE A 312 4.47 3.55 18.18
N ASP A 313 4.66 4.83 17.84
CA ASP A 313 4.51 5.96 18.77
C ASP A 313 3.88 7.16 18.05
N THR A 314 2.66 7.50 18.43
CA THR A 314 1.89 8.61 17.82
C THR A 314 2.26 9.97 18.40
N ARG A 315 3.04 10.02 19.48
CA ARG A 315 3.44 11.26 20.15
C ARG A 315 4.56 11.95 19.39
N LEU A 316 4.52 13.29 19.36
CA LEU A 316 5.62 14.07 18.79
C LEU A 316 6.89 13.88 19.62
N PRO A 317 8.05 13.66 18.97
CA PRO A 317 9.30 13.49 19.70
C PRO A 317 9.80 14.82 20.27
N GLN A 318 10.68 14.74 21.28
CA GLN A 318 11.41 15.90 21.77
C GLN A 318 12.54 16.25 20.79
N TRP A 319 12.25 17.08 19.78
CA TRP A 319 13.18 17.38 18.68
C TRP A 319 14.63 17.73 19.08
N PRO A 320 14.90 18.53 20.14
CA PRO A 320 16.26 18.86 20.53
C PRO A 320 17.11 17.66 20.98
N THR A 321 16.47 16.55 21.39
CA THR A 321 17.19 15.34 21.82
C THR A 321 17.55 14.42 20.66
N LEU A 322 16.97 14.64 19.48
CA LEU A 322 17.22 13.83 18.29
C LEU A 322 18.47 14.32 17.55
N LYS A 323 19.26 13.36 17.06
CA LYS A 323 20.45 13.62 16.22
C LYS A 323 20.03 14.30 14.91
N THR A 324 20.59 15.48 14.66
CA THR A 324 20.53 16.12 13.33
C THR A 324 21.47 15.37 12.39
N ARG A 325 20.97 14.99 11.21
CA ARG A 325 21.75 14.33 10.15
C ARG A 325 21.75 15.22 8.92
N GLN A 326 22.93 15.53 8.40
CA GLN A 326 23.07 16.08 7.06
C GLN A 326 22.90 14.94 6.06
N VAL A 327 22.06 15.14 5.04
CA VAL A 327 21.68 14.12 4.07
C VAL A 327 21.75 14.67 2.66
N THR A 328 22.10 13.78 1.73
CA THR A 328 21.95 14.05 0.30
C THR A 328 20.55 13.62 -0.12
N ALA A 329 19.71 14.58 -0.48
CA ALA A 329 18.33 14.34 -0.89
C ALA A 329 18.17 14.58 -2.40
N ALA A 330 17.68 13.58 -3.12
CA ALA A 330 17.34 13.68 -4.53
C ALA A 330 15.84 13.73 -4.72
N ARG A 331 15.38 14.51 -5.71
CA ARG A 331 13.99 14.54 -6.16
C ARG A 331 13.92 14.42 -7.67
N TYR A 332 12.89 13.76 -8.17
CA TYR A 332 12.58 13.80 -9.60
C TYR A 332 11.60 14.92 -9.91
N GLU A 333 11.77 15.52 -11.08
CA GLU A 333 10.82 16.45 -11.66
C GLU A 333 10.55 16.01 -13.11
N CYS A 334 9.27 15.93 -13.45
CA CYS A 334 8.82 15.65 -14.80
C CYS A 334 8.23 16.94 -15.37
N ASP A 335 8.77 17.40 -16.50
CA ASP A 335 8.22 18.55 -17.21
C ASP A 335 6.89 18.15 -17.88
N PRO A 336 5.74 18.76 -17.51
CA PRO A 336 4.46 18.44 -18.14
C PRO A 336 4.46 18.64 -19.66
N ALA A 337 5.25 19.58 -20.19
CA ALA A 337 5.33 19.84 -21.63
C ALA A 337 6.01 18.71 -22.42
N SER A 338 6.74 17.83 -21.72
CA SER A 338 7.45 16.68 -22.32
C SER A 338 6.60 15.40 -22.35
N LEU A 339 5.41 15.40 -21.75
CA LEU A 339 4.49 14.27 -21.78
C LEU A 339 3.73 14.26 -23.11
N SER A 340 4.16 13.43 -24.06
CA SER A 340 3.39 13.15 -25.27
C SER A 340 2.65 11.82 -25.12
N ALA A 341 1.49 11.67 -25.77
CA ALA A 341 0.75 10.41 -25.77
C ALA A 341 1.51 9.27 -26.47
N GLU A 342 2.45 9.60 -27.38
CA GLU A 342 3.26 8.63 -28.11
C GLU A 342 4.58 8.27 -27.39
N ASP A 343 5.08 9.14 -26.51
CA ASP A 343 6.33 8.96 -25.77
C ASP A 343 6.18 9.45 -24.32
N LEU A 344 5.71 8.55 -23.45
CA LEU A 344 5.63 8.76 -22.00
C LEU A 344 6.93 8.36 -21.29
N SER A 345 8.02 8.07 -22.01
CA SER A 345 9.36 7.91 -21.43
C SER A 345 10.00 9.24 -21.01
N ALA A 346 9.16 10.28 -20.86
CA ALA A 346 9.48 11.67 -20.59
C ALA A 346 10.74 11.82 -19.72
N PRO A 347 11.70 12.67 -20.14
CA PRO A 347 12.97 12.81 -19.46
C PRO A 347 12.74 13.39 -18.06
N MET A 348 12.79 12.51 -17.06
CA MET A 348 12.79 12.94 -15.67
C MET A 348 14.12 13.59 -15.33
N SER A 349 14.04 14.83 -14.85
CA SER A 349 15.21 15.53 -14.33
C SER A 349 15.38 15.19 -12.86
N MET A 350 16.59 14.83 -12.46
CA MET A 350 16.93 14.59 -11.05
C MET A 350 17.61 15.82 -10.46
N PHE A 351 17.09 16.30 -9.34
CA PHE A 351 17.67 17.40 -8.58
C PHE A 351 18.21 16.87 -7.26
N VAL A 352 19.46 17.19 -6.95
CA VAL A 352 20.12 16.78 -5.71
C VAL A 352 20.36 18.02 -4.84
N SER A 353 20.06 17.92 -3.55
CA SER A 353 20.25 18.97 -2.56
C SER A 353 20.80 18.41 -1.26
N GLN A 354 21.58 19.21 -0.53
CA GLN A 354 21.95 18.89 0.85
C GLN A 354 20.87 19.41 1.80
N ARG A 355 20.51 18.61 2.80
CA ARG A 355 19.50 18.96 3.80
C ARG A 355 19.93 18.50 5.18
N ASN A 356 19.54 19.25 6.20
CA ASN A 356 19.62 18.82 7.59
C ASN A 356 18.26 18.31 8.05
N ILE A 357 18.20 17.05 8.49
CA ILE A 357 16.96 16.41 8.92
C ILE A 357 17.08 15.80 10.32
N ARG A 358 15.93 15.63 10.97
CA ARG A 358 15.74 14.79 12.16
C ARG A 358 14.62 13.80 11.88
N ILE A 359 14.75 12.57 12.36
CA ILE A 359 13.74 11.53 12.19
C ILE A 359 13.45 10.92 13.55
N ALA A 360 12.17 10.76 13.89
CA ALA A 360 11.74 10.08 15.09
C ALA A 360 12.25 8.62 15.12
N PRO A 361 12.51 8.06 16.32
CA PRO A 361 13.00 6.67 16.43
C PRO A 361 11.93 5.63 16.09
N HIS A 362 10.65 5.99 16.21
CA HIS A 362 9.50 5.11 16.03
C HIS A 362 8.52 5.71 15.02
N PRO A 363 7.89 4.90 14.16
CA PRO A 363 6.87 5.37 13.26
C PRO A 363 5.59 5.72 14.02
N PHE A 364 4.86 6.71 13.51
CA PHE A 364 3.55 7.11 14.04
C PHE A 364 2.39 6.51 13.23
N ALA A 365 2.66 6.05 12.00
CA ALA A 365 1.69 5.43 11.11
C ALA A 365 2.39 4.41 10.21
N ARG A 366 1.61 3.51 9.60
CA ARG A 366 2.08 2.63 8.53
C ARG A 366 1.04 2.51 7.44
N GLY A 367 1.51 2.44 6.20
CA GLY A 367 0.72 2.00 5.06
C GLY A 367 1.09 0.58 4.67
N CYS A 368 0.71 0.19 3.46
CA CYS A 368 0.91 -1.18 3.01
C CYS A 368 2.37 -1.60 2.83
N GLU A 369 3.20 -0.64 2.44
CA GLU A 369 4.58 -0.89 2.05
C GLU A 369 5.57 -0.15 2.92
N ARG A 370 5.12 0.92 3.59
CA ARG A 370 5.98 1.89 4.24
C ARG A 370 5.47 2.26 5.63
N ALA A 371 6.37 2.34 6.60
CA ALA A 371 6.14 2.99 7.88
C ALA A 371 6.50 4.48 7.78
N ALA A 372 5.67 5.34 8.36
CA ALA A 372 5.82 6.79 8.39
C ALA A 372 6.30 7.27 9.77
N PHE A 373 7.36 8.08 9.77
CA PHE A 373 8.02 8.63 10.93
C PHE A 373 7.87 10.14 10.93
N TYR A 374 7.64 10.73 12.11
CA TYR A 374 7.74 12.18 12.23
C TYR A 374 9.16 12.60 11.89
N SER A 375 9.29 13.66 11.09
CA SER A 375 10.57 14.22 10.72
C SER A 375 10.54 15.75 10.75
N GLN A 376 11.71 16.37 10.81
CA GLN A 376 11.86 17.79 10.53
C GLN A 376 12.98 17.99 9.53
N ALA A 377 12.86 19.02 8.69
CA ALA A 377 13.91 19.49 7.80
C ALA A 377 14.15 20.99 7.98
N LEU A 378 15.41 21.42 7.91
CA LEU A 378 15.77 22.83 7.99
C LEU A 378 15.44 23.54 6.66
N ALA A 379 14.81 24.72 6.72
CA ALA A 379 14.27 25.42 5.54
C ALA A 379 15.33 25.94 4.53
N SER A 380 16.59 26.11 4.92
CA SER A 380 17.73 26.41 4.03
C SER A 380 19.07 26.29 4.77
N GLU A 381 20.13 25.84 4.10
CA GLU A 381 21.50 25.82 4.64
C GLU A 381 22.11 27.23 4.78
N SER A 382 21.56 28.26 4.12
CA SER A 382 22.18 29.59 4.00
C SER A 382 22.12 30.47 5.26
N LEU A 383 21.54 30.01 6.38
CA LEU A 383 21.35 30.82 7.59
C LEU A 383 22.08 30.31 8.83
N VAL A 384 22.91 29.27 8.73
CA VAL A 384 23.65 28.74 9.90
C VAL A 384 24.97 29.49 10.08
N HIS A 385 24.90 30.77 10.45
CA HIS A 385 26.02 31.51 11.05
C HIS A 385 25.52 32.36 12.23
N THR A 386 24.88 31.72 13.22
CA THR A 386 24.68 32.33 14.53
C THR A 386 25.83 31.93 15.44
N LYS A 387 26.42 32.91 16.15
CA LYS A 387 27.61 32.77 17.02
C LYS A 387 27.43 31.82 18.23
N THR A 388 26.29 31.14 18.34
CA THR A 388 25.91 30.28 19.48
C THR A 388 25.62 28.82 19.09
N GLY A 389 25.69 28.45 17.81
CA GLY A 389 25.55 27.04 17.37
C GLY A 389 24.16 26.42 17.55
N ALA A 390 23.18 27.14 18.09
CA ALA A 390 21.79 26.69 18.23
C ALA A 390 20.92 27.25 17.08
N THR A 391 20.32 26.37 16.28
CA THR A 391 19.32 26.73 15.26
C THR A 391 17.99 27.05 15.92
N ASP A 392 17.34 28.14 15.52
CA ASP A 392 15.99 28.50 15.97
C ASP A 392 14.98 27.37 15.63
N PRO A 393 14.20 26.86 16.61
CA PRO A 393 13.13 25.89 16.36
C PRO A 393 12.15 26.27 15.25
N SER A 394 11.91 27.57 15.00
CA SER A 394 11.02 28.06 13.94
C SER A 394 11.52 27.77 12.52
N MET A 395 12.82 27.51 12.36
CA MET A 395 13.45 27.20 11.06
C MET A 395 13.24 25.75 10.59
N TRP A 396 12.68 24.90 11.46
CA TRP A 396 12.43 23.50 11.17
C TRP A 396 11.02 23.29 10.62
N GLY A 397 10.94 22.92 9.34
CA GLY A 397 9.70 22.49 8.70
C GLY A 397 9.28 21.10 9.19
N ARG A 398 7.97 20.88 9.38
CA ARG A 398 7.41 19.57 9.72
C ARG A 398 7.37 18.68 8.47
N MET A 399 7.99 17.51 8.58
CA MET A 399 8.15 16.54 7.51
C MET A 399 7.69 15.15 7.95
N VAL A 400 7.57 14.24 6.99
CA VAL A 400 7.42 12.80 7.20
C VAL A 400 8.57 12.11 6.52
N ALA A 401 9.21 11.18 7.22
CA ALA A 401 10.15 10.23 6.63
C ALA A 401 9.46 8.87 6.50
N LYS A 402 9.54 8.24 5.33
CA LYS A 402 8.94 6.93 5.06
C LYS A 402 10.02 5.89 4.82
N ARG A 403 9.93 4.79 5.57
CA ARG A 403 10.77 3.61 5.37
C ARG A 403 9.94 2.47 4.87
N PHE A 404 10.49 1.71 3.94
CA PHE A 404 9.89 0.47 3.51
C PHE A 404 9.92 -0.59 4.62
N LEU A 405 8.82 -1.36 4.72
CA LEU A 405 8.61 -2.35 5.79
C LEU A 405 9.51 -3.59 5.66
N TRP A 406 10.04 -3.86 4.46
CA TRP A 406 10.85 -5.05 4.17
C TRP A 406 12.21 -4.62 3.64
N GLY A 407 13.27 -5.17 4.25
CA GLY A 407 14.63 -5.00 3.76
C GLY A 407 14.86 -5.79 2.46
N VAL A 408 15.77 -5.30 1.62
CA VAL A 408 16.29 -6.02 0.47
C VAL A 408 17.75 -6.38 0.71
N THR A 409 18.25 -7.40 0.02
CA THR A 409 19.59 -7.98 0.26
C THR A 409 20.73 -7.02 -0.07
N SER A 410 20.54 -6.04 -0.96
CA SER A 410 21.57 -5.07 -1.35
C SER A 410 21.14 -3.59 -1.17
N PRO A 411 22.04 -2.68 -0.76
CA PRO A 411 21.77 -1.24 -0.71
C PRO A 411 21.29 -0.63 -2.03
N GLN A 412 21.81 -1.12 -3.16
CA GLN A 412 21.46 -0.66 -4.51
C GLN A 412 20.02 -1.03 -4.87
N ALA A 413 19.57 -2.24 -4.54
CA ALA A 413 18.17 -2.61 -4.72
C ALA A 413 17.24 -1.74 -3.86
N ASN A 414 17.70 -1.36 -2.66
CA ASN A 414 16.94 -0.52 -1.75
C ASN A 414 16.77 0.90 -2.31
N GLU A 415 17.88 1.49 -2.77
CA GLU A 415 17.90 2.77 -3.47
C GLU A 415 16.92 2.76 -4.65
N GLY A 416 17.02 1.77 -5.54
CA GLY A 416 16.19 1.69 -6.74
C GLY A 416 14.69 1.65 -6.46
N ARG A 417 14.27 0.99 -5.38
CA ARG A 417 12.88 0.94 -4.94
C ARG A 417 12.37 2.33 -4.52
N TYR A 418 13.16 3.10 -3.77
CA TYR A 418 12.79 4.47 -3.40
C TYR A 418 12.73 5.40 -4.62
N MET A 419 13.68 5.26 -5.55
CA MET A 419 13.70 6.06 -6.78
C MET A 419 12.48 5.77 -7.65
N LYS A 420 12.05 4.51 -7.79
CA LYS A 420 10.80 4.14 -8.49
C LYS A 420 9.55 4.71 -7.83
N ALA A 421 9.46 4.66 -6.49
CA ALA A 421 8.33 5.27 -5.79
C ALA A 421 8.28 6.81 -6.01
N MET A 422 9.45 7.44 -6.07
CA MET A 422 9.57 8.86 -6.37
C MET A 422 9.20 9.21 -7.82
N GLU A 423 9.52 8.33 -8.78
CA GLU A 423 9.09 8.44 -10.18
C GLU A 423 7.56 8.54 -10.28
N VAL A 424 6.85 7.66 -9.59
CA VAL A 424 5.38 7.64 -9.55
C VAL A 424 4.82 8.98 -9.09
N GLN A 425 5.36 9.52 -7.99
CA GLN A 425 4.90 10.79 -7.43
C GLN A 425 5.23 11.98 -8.34
N ALA A 426 6.41 12.01 -8.96
CA ALA A 426 6.81 13.07 -9.89
C ALA A 426 5.94 13.09 -11.16
N MET A 427 5.62 11.90 -11.69
CA MET A 427 4.73 11.74 -12.84
C MET A 427 3.31 12.23 -12.52
N ALA A 428 2.75 11.79 -11.38
CA ALA A 428 1.44 12.24 -10.92
C ALA A 428 1.38 13.77 -10.71
N ALA A 429 2.44 14.37 -10.15
CA ALA A 429 2.54 15.81 -9.99
C ALA A 429 2.55 16.56 -11.34
N ALA A 430 3.23 16.03 -12.36
CA ALA A 430 3.25 16.63 -13.69
C ALA A 430 1.88 16.55 -14.38
N LEU A 431 1.22 15.40 -14.29
CA LEU A 431 -0.14 15.22 -14.80
C LEU A 431 -1.13 16.16 -14.08
N ALA A 432 -1.02 16.30 -12.75
CA ALA A 432 -1.87 17.21 -11.98
C ALA A 432 -1.73 18.67 -12.42
N ARG A 433 -0.52 19.13 -12.80
CA ARG A 433 -0.32 20.45 -13.41
C ARG A 433 -1.09 20.60 -14.72
N GLY A 434 -0.95 19.63 -15.63
CA GLY A 434 -1.69 19.63 -16.90
C GLY A 434 -3.21 19.60 -16.71
N PHE A 435 -3.70 18.86 -15.72
CA PHE A 435 -5.12 18.81 -15.36
C PHE A 435 -5.62 20.16 -14.85
N ASN A 436 -4.91 20.77 -13.90
CA ASN A 436 -5.26 22.08 -13.37
C ASN A 436 -5.27 23.15 -14.47
N ASP A 437 -4.30 23.13 -15.39
CA ASP A 437 -4.27 24.04 -16.53
C ASP A 437 -5.48 23.88 -17.45
N LEU A 438 -5.93 22.64 -17.67
CA LEU A 438 -7.15 22.35 -18.43
C LEU A 438 -8.39 22.87 -17.69
N MET A 439 -8.49 22.58 -16.39
CA MET A 439 -9.67 22.91 -15.58
C MET A 439 -9.84 24.42 -15.39
N ASN A 440 -8.75 25.13 -15.12
CA ASN A 440 -8.73 26.59 -15.02
C ASN A 440 -9.20 27.28 -16.31
N LYS A 441 -8.98 26.64 -17.48
CA LYS A 441 -9.46 27.16 -18.78
C LYS A 441 -10.93 26.84 -19.08
N THR A 442 -11.51 25.83 -18.42
CA THR A 442 -12.78 25.23 -18.85
C THR A 442 -13.91 25.35 -17.84
N HIS A 443 -13.61 25.60 -16.55
CA HIS A 443 -14.60 25.65 -15.47
C HIS A 443 -14.49 26.95 -14.68
N SER A 444 -15.63 27.49 -14.23
CA SER A 444 -15.71 28.71 -13.43
C SER A 444 -15.32 28.51 -11.97
N THR A 445 -15.54 27.31 -11.43
CA THR A 445 -15.13 26.89 -10.08
C THR A 445 -13.88 26.02 -10.19
N PHE A 446 -12.73 26.62 -9.87
CA PHE A 446 -11.43 25.95 -9.94
C PHE A 446 -11.07 25.33 -8.58
N ILE A 447 -10.72 24.05 -8.60
CA ILE A 447 -10.14 23.34 -7.46
C ILE A 447 -8.68 23.04 -7.82
N SER A 448 -7.74 23.45 -6.98
CA SER A 448 -6.33 23.14 -7.17
C SER A 448 -6.04 21.73 -6.65
N LEU A 449 -5.65 20.81 -7.54
CA LEU A 449 -5.17 19.47 -7.16
C LEU A 449 -3.66 19.40 -7.36
N THR A 450 -2.91 19.19 -6.28
CA THR A 450 -1.45 19.12 -6.32
C THR A 450 -0.94 17.88 -5.61
N PHE A 451 0.22 17.36 -6.02
CA PHE A 451 0.93 16.33 -5.26
C PHE A 451 2.08 16.97 -4.49
N LEU A 452 2.35 16.45 -3.29
CA LEU A 452 3.52 16.84 -2.51
C LEU A 452 4.81 16.56 -3.28
N GLU A 453 5.78 17.45 -3.14
CA GLU A 453 7.15 17.14 -3.52
C GLU A 453 7.71 16.08 -2.55
N ALA A 454 8.15 14.96 -3.11
CA ALA A 454 8.89 13.92 -2.39
C ALA A 454 10.35 13.92 -2.82
N SER A 455 11.21 13.56 -1.88
CA SER A 455 12.64 13.35 -2.12
C SER A 455 13.11 12.06 -1.48
N VAL A 456 14.13 11.43 -2.04
CA VAL A 456 14.82 10.29 -1.44
C VAL A 456 16.10 10.82 -0.80
N ALA A 457 16.21 10.70 0.52
CA ALA A 457 17.40 11.03 1.26
C ALA A 457 18.26 9.79 1.49
N LYS A 458 19.55 9.91 1.19
CA LYS A 458 20.58 8.97 1.60
C LYS A 458 21.19 9.43 2.90
N LEU A 459 21.23 8.54 3.88
CA LEU A 459 21.84 8.74 5.18
C LEU A 459 23.04 7.82 5.28
N ASP A 460 24.24 8.33 5.59
CA ASP A 460 25.47 7.53 5.41
C ASP A 460 25.85 6.65 6.62
N ASP A 461 25.32 6.92 7.82
CA ASP A 461 25.71 6.20 9.06
C ASP A 461 24.51 5.71 9.90
N PRO A 462 24.05 4.46 9.73
CA PRO A 462 24.42 3.54 8.64
C PRO A 462 23.83 3.99 7.29
N VAL A 463 24.37 3.45 6.19
CA VAL A 463 23.85 3.68 4.83
C VAL A 463 22.40 3.19 4.74
N GLU A 464 21.46 4.13 4.73
CA GLU A 464 20.03 3.87 4.54
C GLU A 464 19.42 4.91 3.60
N TYR A 465 18.31 4.54 2.97
CA TYR A 465 17.51 5.43 2.12
C TYR A 465 16.15 5.61 2.76
N VAL A 466 15.63 6.83 2.73
CA VAL A 466 14.29 7.18 3.22
C VAL A 466 13.62 8.15 2.26
N ALA A 467 12.32 7.99 2.02
CA ALA A 467 11.55 9.01 1.32
C ALA A 467 11.14 10.12 2.31
N ILE A 468 11.24 11.38 1.92
CA ILE A 468 10.91 12.54 2.74
C ILE A 468 9.95 13.44 1.98
N GLU A 469 8.86 13.81 2.64
CA GLU A 469 7.84 14.74 2.15
C GLU A 469 7.30 15.63 3.28
N ARG A 470 6.50 16.64 2.94
CA ARG A 470 5.88 17.53 3.94
C ARG A 470 4.86 16.79 4.79
N PHE A 471 4.79 17.11 6.08
CA PHE A 471 3.74 16.57 6.95
C PHE A 471 2.37 17.17 6.62
N LEU A 472 1.36 16.30 6.50
CA LEU A 472 -0.06 16.65 6.37
C LEU A 472 -0.79 16.30 7.68
N PRO A 473 -1.45 17.26 8.35
CA PRO A 473 -2.12 17.01 9.63
C PRO A 473 -3.45 16.25 9.50
N ASN A 474 -4.14 16.40 8.37
CA ASN A 474 -5.39 15.71 8.07
C ASN A 474 -5.18 14.85 6.82
N TYR A 475 -5.79 13.67 6.80
CA TYR A 475 -5.57 12.69 5.75
C TYR A 475 -6.88 12.02 5.32
N ASP A 476 -7.26 12.25 4.07
CA ASP A 476 -8.43 11.73 3.39
C ASP A 476 -8.00 10.85 2.21
N ARG A 477 -8.83 9.86 1.87
CA ARG A 477 -8.67 9.01 0.69
C ARG A 477 -9.87 9.22 -0.23
N PHE A 478 -9.61 9.54 -1.50
CA PHE A 478 -10.61 9.85 -2.51
C PHE A 478 -10.87 8.66 -3.44
N THR A 479 -9.80 7.96 -3.83
CA THR A 479 -9.87 6.71 -4.58
C THR A 479 -8.89 5.72 -4.00
N ASN A 480 -9.10 4.43 -4.26
CA ASN A 480 -8.06 3.42 -4.09
C ASN A 480 -7.43 3.10 -5.45
N ASN A 481 -6.59 2.07 -5.49
CA ASN A 481 -5.96 1.60 -6.70
C ASN A 481 -6.80 0.61 -7.52
N VAL A 482 -8.09 0.41 -7.23
CA VAL A 482 -8.94 -0.53 -7.97
C VAL A 482 -10.33 0.05 -8.20
N THR A 483 -11.36 -0.39 -7.45
CA THR A 483 -12.77 -0.02 -7.69
C THR A 483 -13.34 0.99 -6.72
N TRP A 484 -12.69 1.25 -5.59
CA TRP A 484 -13.30 2.07 -4.55
C TRP A 484 -13.10 3.56 -4.86
N GLN A 485 -14.20 4.29 -4.78
CA GLN A 485 -14.26 5.75 -4.80
C GLN A 485 -15.00 6.19 -3.55
N SER A 486 -14.62 7.32 -2.99
CA SER A 486 -15.31 7.88 -1.82
C SER A 486 -16.80 8.08 -2.14
N PRO A 487 -17.74 7.60 -1.29
CA PRO A 487 -19.17 7.79 -1.51
C PRO A 487 -19.58 9.26 -1.66
N LEU A 488 -18.77 10.17 -1.12
CA LEU A 488 -18.92 11.61 -1.25
C LEU A 488 -18.80 12.11 -2.70
N VAL A 489 -18.35 11.28 -3.65
CA VAL A 489 -18.34 11.63 -5.09
C VAL A 489 -19.73 12.04 -5.61
N ALA A 490 -20.80 11.59 -4.95
CA ALA A 490 -22.16 11.98 -5.32
C ALA A 490 -22.49 13.45 -4.99
N THR A 491 -21.81 14.05 -4.02
CA THR A 491 -22.22 15.35 -3.43
C THR A 491 -21.10 16.37 -3.26
N ASP A 492 -19.84 15.94 -3.20
CA ASP A 492 -18.69 16.78 -2.86
C ASP A 492 -17.85 17.12 -4.09
N PRO A 493 -17.75 18.41 -4.47
CA PRO A 493 -16.97 18.84 -5.63
C PRO A 493 -15.48 18.48 -5.58
N CYS A 494 -14.84 18.51 -4.40
CA CYS A 494 -13.43 18.11 -4.28
C CYS A 494 -13.24 16.63 -4.62
N VAL A 495 -14.16 15.78 -4.16
CA VAL A 495 -14.11 14.34 -4.42
C VAL A 495 -14.39 14.06 -5.89
N GLN A 496 -15.38 14.74 -6.47
CA GLN A 496 -15.67 14.67 -7.91
C GLN A 496 -14.47 15.09 -8.75
N TYR A 497 -13.79 16.17 -8.37
CA TYR A 497 -12.62 16.70 -9.05
C TYR A 497 -11.44 15.72 -8.98
N ALA A 498 -11.19 15.11 -7.82
CA ALA A 498 -10.16 14.08 -7.66
C ALA A 498 -10.46 12.84 -8.54
N VAL A 499 -11.69 12.32 -8.51
CA VAL A 499 -12.08 11.18 -9.35
C VAL A 499 -11.97 11.52 -10.85
N ALA A 500 -12.35 12.74 -11.23
CA ALA A 500 -12.20 13.22 -12.61
C ALA A 500 -10.73 13.33 -13.04
N PHE A 501 -9.81 13.65 -12.13
CA PHE A 501 -8.37 13.61 -12.42
C PHE A 501 -7.90 12.20 -12.81
N SER A 502 -8.27 11.16 -12.07
CA SER A 502 -7.94 9.76 -12.45
C SER A 502 -8.42 9.43 -13.86
N HIS A 503 -9.70 9.72 -14.16
CA HIS A 503 -10.28 9.53 -15.48
C HIS A 503 -9.53 10.33 -16.56
N TRP A 504 -9.24 11.61 -16.29
CA TRP A 504 -8.50 12.46 -17.22
C TRP A 504 -7.10 11.93 -17.52
N THR A 505 -6.36 11.41 -16.53
CA THR A 505 -5.00 10.86 -16.79
C THR A 505 -5.04 9.69 -17.77
N TRP A 506 -6.06 8.84 -17.68
CA TRP A 506 -6.29 7.76 -18.64
C TRP A 506 -6.60 8.32 -20.04
N ALA A 507 -7.52 9.27 -20.13
CA ALA A 507 -7.90 9.87 -21.41
C ALA A 507 -6.75 10.66 -22.07
N ALA A 508 -6.02 11.45 -21.29
CA ALA A 508 -4.91 12.28 -21.75
C ALA A 508 -3.71 11.46 -22.22
N THR A 509 -3.59 10.22 -21.76
CA THR A 509 -2.52 9.29 -22.15
C THR A 509 -2.99 8.21 -23.12
N ASN A 510 -4.19 8.37 -23.70
CA ASN A 510 -4.79 7.41 -24.63
C ASN A 510 -4.81 5.96 -24.09
N GLY A 511 -5.09 5.84 -22.78
CA GLY A 511 -5.14 4.56 -22.07
C GLY A 511 -3.80 3.95 -21.69
N TYR A 512 -2.66 4.64 -21.93
CA TYR A 512 -1.35 4.13 -21.57
C TYR A 512 -1.15 4.01 -20.05
N LEU A 513 -1.60 5.02 -19.28
CA LEU A 513 -1.51 5.02 -17.81
C LEU A 513 -2.72 5.66 -17.15
N MET A 514 -2.91 5.37 -15.87
CA MET A 514 -3.95 5.98 -15.04
C MET A 514 -3.41 6.21 -13.63
N VAL A 515 -3.51 7.45 -13.13
CA VAL A 515 -3.16 7.78 -11.74
C VAL A 515 -4.34 7.46 -10.84
N VAL A 516 -4.10 6.65 -9.81
CA VAL A 516 -5.10 6.16 -8.85
C VAL A 516 -4.53 6.23 -7.43
N ASP A 517 -5.26 5.69 -6.44
CA ASP A 517 -4.91 5.79 -5.01
C ASP A 517 -4.77 7.25 -4.55
N LEU A 518 -5.73 8.09 -4.94
CA LEU A 518 -5.70 9.51 -4.64
C LEU A 518 -6.01 9.73 -3.16
N GLN A 519 -5.02 10.23 -2.42
CA GLN A 519 -5.08 10.42 -0.97
C GLN A 519 -4.20 11.58 -0.54
N GLY A 520 -4.54 12.23 0.58
CA GLY A 520 -3.80 13.36 1.11
C GLY A 520 -4.70 14.29 1.91
N GLN A 521 -4.53 15.59 1.81
CA GLN A 521 -5.25 16.58 2.60
C GLN A 521 -6.18 17.42 1.74
N ARG A 522 -7.45 17.49 2.13
CA ARG A 522 -8.31 18.63 1.78
C ARG A 522 -7.96 19.80 2.68
N VAL A 523 -7.40 20.86 2.09
CA VAL A 523 -7.04 22.08 2.84
C VAL A 523 -8.28 22.94 3.05
N ASP A 524 -9.12 23.06 2.02
CA ASP A 524 -10.38 23.79 2.00
C ASP A 524 -11.28 23.27 0.85
N GLU A 525 -12.34 24.00 0.51
CA GLU A 525 -13.28 23.64 -0.57
C GLU A 525 -12.71 23.77 -1.98
N HIS A 526 -11.50 24.33 -2.13
CA HIS A 526 -10.87 24.61 -3.42
C HIS A 526 -9.43 24.09 -3.53
N THR A 527 -8.92 23.38 -2.52
CA THR A 527 -7.51 22.98 -2.48
C THR A 527 -7.32 21.56 -1.97
N LEU A 528 -6.78 20.71 -2.84
CA LEU A 528 -6.36 19.34 -2.57
C LEU A 528 -4.83 19.21 -2.66
N VAL A 529 -4.24 18.65 -1.62
CA VAL A 529 -2.81 18.34 -1.54
C VAL A 529 -2.62 16.85 -1.32
N LEU A 530 -2.30 16.12 -2.38
CA LEU A 530 -2.21 14.67 -2.43
C LEU A 530 -0.77 14.16 -2.23
N THR A 531 -0.63 12.88 -1.89
CA THR A 531 0.67 12.20 -1.74
C THR A 531 0.52 10.70 -1.97
N ASP A 532 1.62 9.99 -2.20
CA ASP A 532 1.64 8.53 -2.41
C ASP A 532 0.58 8.01 -3.41
N PRO A 533 0.52 8.53 -4.65
CA PRO A 533 -0.33 7.95 -5.67
C PRO A 533 0.18 6.57 -6.10
N ALA A 534 -0.69 5.81 -6.77
CA ALA A 534 -0.32 4.67 -7.58
C ALA A 534 -0.57 4.98 -9.06
N ILE A 535 0.16 4.31 -9.95
CA ILE A 535 -0.05 4.41 -11.40
C ILE A 535 -0.28 3.01 -11.95
N HIS A 536 -1.43 2.81 -12.58
CA HIS A 536 -1.63 1.70 -13.51
C HIS A 536 -1.00 2.07 -14.83
N CYS A 537 -0.27 1.14 -15.45
CA CYS A 537 0.42 1.36 -16.70
C CYS A 537 0.40 0.08 -17.53
N ILE A 538 0.18 0.20 -18.84
CA ILE A 538 0.22 -0.98 -19.75
C ILE A 538 1.59 -1.65 -19.74
N ASP A 539 2.65 -0.87 -19.52
CA ASP A 539 3.97 -1.40 -19.19
C ASP A 539 3.98 -1.87 -17.72
N GLY A 540 3.90 -3.19 -17.53
CA GLY A 540 3.88 -3.84 -16.23
C GLY A 540 5.22 -3.85 -15.47
N VAL A 541 6.33 -3.52 -16.13
CA VAL A 541 7.65 -3.41 -15.49
C VAL A 541 7.99 -1.97 -15.08
N ARG A 542 7.34 -0.98 -15.68
CA ARG A 542 7.40 0.42 -15.23
C ARG A 542 6.49 0.65 -14.01
N PHE A 543 6.95 1.50 -13.10
CA PHE A 543 6.32 1.71 -11.79
C PHE A 543 6.19 0.42 -10.96
N ALA A 544 7.02 -0.59 -11.24
CA ALA A 544 6.98 -1.90 -10.58
C ALA A 544 7.20 -1.77 -9.06
N GLY A 545 6.14 -2.07 -8.31
CA GLY A 545 6.07 -1.94 -6.85
C GLY A 545 4.74 -2.45 -6.30
N GLY A 546 4.09 -3.42 -6.95
CA GLY A 546 2.89 -4.12 -6.42
C GLY A 546 1.59 -3.35 -6.53
N THR A 547 1.65 -2.04 -6.75
CA THR A 547 0.48 -1.16 -6.91
C THR A 547 0.02 -1.02 -8.36
N ASN A 548 0.91 -1.20 -9.35
CA ASN A 548 0.56 -1.23 -10.78
C ASN A 548 -0.20 -2.53 -11.12
N MET A 549 -1.51 -2.41 -11.40
CA MET A 549 -2.37 -3.52 -11.82
C MET A 549 -2.60 -3.56 -13.35
N GLY A 550 -1.87 -2.75 -14.11
CA GLY A 550 -1.94 -2.69 -15.56
C GLY A 550 -3.33 -2.31 -16.09
N GLN A 551 -3.62 -2.73 -17.32
CA GLN A 551 -4.89 -2.47 -18.00
C GLN A 551 -6.09 -2.94 -17.15
N ARG A 552 -5.99 -4.10 -16.50
CA ARG A 552 -7.04 -4.61 -15.63
C ARG A 552 -7.36 -3.64 -14.48
N GLY A 553 -6.36 -3.00 -13.88
CA GLY A 553 -6.60 -1.97 -12.87
C GLY A 553 -7.40 -0.78 -13.39
N MET A 554 -7.11 -0.35 -14.62
CA MET A 554 -7.83 0.74 -15.30
C MET A 554 -9.29 0.36 -15.60
N GLU A 555 -9.50 -0.83 -16.16
CA GLU A 555 -10.84 -1.35 -16.43
C GLU A 555 -11.69 -1.41 -15.16
N LYS A 556 -11.09 -1.85 -14.04
CA LYS A 556 -11.76 -1.88 -12.74
C LYS A 556 -12.17 -0.51 -12.24
N PHE A 557 -11.31 0.51 -12.39
CA PHE A 557 -11.68 1.88 -12.07
C PHE A 557 -12.95 2.30 -12.83
N PHE A 558 -13.04 1.97 -14.12
CA PHE A 558 -14.21 2.30 -14.94
C PHE A 558 -15.48 1.50 -14.62
N THR A 559 -15.39 0.36 -13.92
CA THR A 559 -16.60 -0.38 -13.50
C THR A 559 -17.44 0.36 -12.47
N THR A 560 -16.82 1.23 -11.67
CA THR A 560 -17.51 2.01 -10.62
C THR A 560 -17.51 3.51 -10.90
N HIS A 561 -16.70 3.97 -11.86
CA HIS A 561 -16.62 5.37 -12.24
C HIS A 561 -17.88 5.83 -12.97
N VAL A 562 -18.52 6.85 -12.40
CA VAL A 562 -19.59 7.60 -13.06
C VAL A 562 -19.04 8.97 -13.40
N CYS A 563 -19.10 9.33 -14.68
CA CYS A 563 -18.67 10.66 -15.11
C CYS A 563 -19.48 11.74 -14.38
N ASN A 564 -18.76 12.75 -13.86
CA ASN A 564 -19.33 13.93 -13.20
C ASN A 564 -19.14 15.17 -14.08
N GLU A 565 -19.50 16.36 -13.57
CA GLU A 565 -19.46 17.62 -14.33
C GLU A 565 -18.06 17.92 -14.90
N TYR A 566 -17.00 17.59 -14.16
CA TYR A 566 -15.61 17.79 -14.58
C TYR A 566 -15.17 16.83 -15.69
N CYS A 567 -15.88 15.71 -15.87
CA CYS A 567 -15.55 14.71 -16.90
C CYS A 567 -16.04 15.09 -18.30
N ALA A 568 -17.03 15.97 -18.43
CA ALA A 568 -17.79 16.21 -19.66
C ALA A 568 -16.95 16.72 -20.86
N LYS A 569 -15.71 17.16 -20.62
CA LYS A 569 -14.81 17.69 -21.66
C LYS A 569 -13.64 16.77 -21.99
N PHE A 570 -13.50 15.62 -21.33
CA PHE A 570 -12.57 14.59 -21.77
C PHE A 570 -13.20 13.99 -23.02
N LYS A 571 -12.76 14.42 -24.20
CA LYS A 571 -13.30 13.93 -25.47
C LYS A 571 -13.01 12.43 -25.60
N LEU A 572 -13.90 11.59 -25.08
CA LEU A 572 -13.79 10.15 -25.19
C LEU A 572 -14.22 9.74 -26.60
N THR A 573 -13.27 9.31 -27.43
CA THR A 573 -13.56 8.29 -28.44
C THR A 573 -13.55 6.94 -27.74
N LEU A 574 -14.67 6.59 -27.11
CA LEU A 574 -14.95 5.22 -26.69
C LEU A 574 -16.35 4.90 -27.22
N GLU A 575 -16.40 4.33 -28.41
CA GLU A 575 -17.52 3.42 -28.74
C GLU A 575 -17.21 2.05 -28.12
N PRO A 576 -18.26 1.35 -27.60
CA PRO A 576 -18.12 0.11 -26.84
C PRO A 576 -17.53 -1.08 -27.61
#